data_AF-A0A5C7YGD7-F1
#
_entry.id   AF-A0A5C7YGD7-F1
#
_cell.length_a   1.000
_cell.length_b   1.000
_cell.length_c   1.000
_cell.angle_alpha   90.00
_cell.angle_beta   90.00
_cell.angle_gamma   90.00
#
_symmetry.space_group_name_H-M   'P 1'
#
loop_
_entity.id
_entity.type
_entity.pdbx_description
1 polymer ?
#
loop_
_entity_poly.entity_id
_entity_poly.type
_entity_poly.pdbx_seq_one_letter_code
_entity_poly.pdbx_strand_id
1 'polypeptide(L)'
;MPNGSVESHKEGHANLTYGFGVASLSMSASVPDAINIALREILRDDLNVDLNRVTPESRLVDDVGLDSVAFAIGMVAIEDRLGVALSEEDLLTCDTVGDLEAAIRAKAPADA
;
A
#
# COMPACT_ATOMS: atom_id res chain seq x y z
N MET A 1 25.44 -0.16 56.46
CA MET A 1 24.06 -0.08 57.00
C MET A 1 23.65 1.39 57.01
N PRO A 2 22.39 1.81 56.75
CA PRO A 2 21.15 1.10 56.39
C PRO A 2 20.71 1.42 54.93
N ASN A 3 19.95 0.64 54.15
CA ASN A 3 18.78 -0.24 54.32
C ASN A 3 17.42 0.49 54.40
N GLY A 4 16.44 0.03 53.61
CA GLY A 4 15.04 0.48 53.57
C GLY A 4 14.57 0.86 52.16
N SER A 5 14.21 -0.09 51.28
CA SER A 5 12.90 -0.77 51.22
C SER A 5 11.70 0.19 51.23
N VAL A 6 11.07 0.39 50.07
CA VAL A 6 9.60 0.35 49.97
C VAL A 6 9.21 -0.48 48.75
N GLU A 7 8.69 -1.64 49.06
CA GLU A 7 7.90 -2.53 48.24
C GLU A 7 6.51 -1.91 48.03
N SER A 8 5.97 -1.97 46.81
CA SER A 8 4.53 -2.09 46.52
C SER A 8 4.39 -2.49 45.05
N HIS A 9 3.98 -3.73 44.76
CA HIS A 9 2.57 -4.11 44.55
C HIS A 9 1.93 -3.28 43.42
N LYS A 10 1.32 -3.82 42.36
CA LYS A 10 0.89 -5.17 42.01
C LYS A 10 0.27 -5.02 40.59
N GLU A 11 0.53 -5.99 39.72
CA GLU A 11 -0.32 -6.40 38.59
C GLU A 11 -0.82 -5.33 37.60
N GLY A 12 -0.07 -5.16 36.52
CA GLY A 12 -0.61 -4.78 35.22
C GLY A 12 -0.53 -5.98 34.28
N HIS A 13 -1.46 -6.92 34.46
CA HIS A 13 -1.77 -7.96 33.48
C HIS A 13 -2.18 -7.29 32.16
N ALA A 14 -1.31 -7.31 31.16
CA ALA A 14 -1.69 -7.34 29.75
C ALA A 14 -0.49 -7.80 28.93
N ASN A 15 -0.38 -9.12 28.81
CA ASN A 15 0.28 -9.73 27.67
C ASN A 15 -0.46 -9.25 26.42
N LEU A 16 0.06 -8.22 25.77
CA LEU A 16 -0.23 -7.98 24.37
C LEU A 16 1.02 -8.34 23.58
N THR A 17 1.30 -9.63 23.56
CA THR A 17 1.81 -10.28 22.36
C THR A 17 0.85 -9.86 21.25
N TYR A 18 1.18 -8.76 20.55
CA TYR A 18 0.58 -8.46 19.27
C TYR A 18 1.11 -9.54 18.34
N GLY A 19 0.45 -10.69 18.39
CA GLY A 19 0.55 -11.71 17.39
C GLY A 19 0.01 -11.11 16.12
N PHE A 20 0.86 -10.38 15.40
CA PHE A 20 0.79 -10.39 13.96
C PHE A 20 1.23 -11.80 13.55
N GLY A 21 0.33 -12.75 13.78
CA GLY A 21 0.25 -13.93 12.94
C GLY A 21 -0.03 -13.38 11.55
N VAL A 22 1.03 -13.11 10.80
CA VAL A 22 0.91 -13.14 9.36
C VAL A 22 0.54 -14.59 9.05
N ALA A 23 -0.78 -14.82 8.99
CA ALA A 23 -1.30 -15.99 8.33
C ALA A 23 -0.55 -16.05 7.01
N SER A 24 0.21 -17.12 6.83
CA SER A 24 0.80 -17.45 5.54
C SER A 24 -0.36 -17.77 4.62
N LEU A 25 -1.01 -16.72 4.12
CA LEU A 25 -2.02 -16.81 3.09
C LEU A 25 -1.22 -16.85 1.81
N SER A 26 -0.86 -18.07 1.41
CA SER A 26 -0.48 -18.38 0.04
C SER A 26 -1.65 -17.99 -0.84
N MET A 27 -1.66 -16.72 -1.25
CA MET A 27 -2.66 -16.18 -2.13
C MET A 27 -2.19 -16.50 -3.54
N SER A 28 -2.50 -17.72 -3.98
CA SER A 28 -2.51 -18.09 -5.40
C SER A 28 -3.70 -17.39 -6.07
N ALA A 29 -3.70 -16.06 -6.01
CA ALA A 29 -4.39 -15.26 -6.99
C ALA A 29 -3.43 -15.22 -8.19
N SER A 30 -3.92 -15.54 -9.38
CA SER A 30 -3.13 -15.36 -10.59
C SER A 30 -2.55 -13.94 -10.55
N VAL A 31 -1.23 -13.82 -10.70
CA VAL A 31 -0.42 -12.58 -10.67
C VAL A 31 -1.13 -11.32 -11.22
N PRO A 32 -1.92 -11.37 -12.32
CA PRO A 32 -2.69 -10.21 -12.78
C PRO A 32 -3.70 -9.62 -11.79
N ASP A 33 -4.39 -10.44 -10.98
CA ASP A 33 -5.39 -9.95 -10.03
C ASP A 33 -4.73 -9.29 -8.81
N ALA A 34 -3.57 -9.80 -8.38
CA ALA A 34 -2.85 -9.26 -7.24
C ALA A 34 -2.41 -7.81 -7.45
N ILE A 35 -1.97 -7.47 -8.67
CA ILE A 35 -1.55 -6.11 -9.02
C ILE A 35 -2.73 -5.13 -8.92
N ASN A 36 -3.85 -5.51 -9.51
CA ASN A 36 -5.06 -4.69 -9.50
C ASN A 36 -5.60 -4.50 -8.07
N ILE A 37 -5.61 -5.55 -7.25
CA ILE A 37 -6.02 -5.48 -5.84
C ILE A 37 -5.09 -4.54 -5.06
N ALA A 38 -3.76 -4.74 -5.15
CA ALA A 38 -2.80 -3.93 -4.42
C ALA A 38 -2.83 -2.46 -4.85
N LEU A 39 -2.94 -2.18 -6.16
CA LEU A 39 -3.10 -0.81 -6.67
C LEU A 39 -4.34 -0.14 -6.10
N ARG A 40 -5.48 -0.85 -6.08
CA ARG A 40 -6.72 -0.37 -5.49
C ARG A 40 -6.59 -0.13 -3.98
N GLU A 41 -5.88 -1.00 -3.26
CA GLU A 41 -5.63 -0.80 -1.84
C GLU A 41 -4.78 0.45 -1.60
N ILE A 42 -3.73 0.69 -2.37
CA ILE A 42 -2.90 1.90 -2.29
C ILE A 42 -3.73 3.16 -2.56
N LEU A 43 -4.50 3.15 -3.65
CA LEU A 43 -5.39 4.27 -4.00
C LEU A 43 -6.35 4.59 -2.83
N ARG A 44 -6.96 3.58 -2.21
CA ARG A 44 -7.90 3.77 -1.11
C ARG A 44 -7.23 4.15 0.21
N ASP A 45 -6.18 3.44 0.60
CA ASP A 45 -5.59 3.47 1.95
C ASP A 45 -4.53 4.57 2.07
N ASP A 46 -3.64 4.66 1.08
CA ASP A 46 -2.54 5.65 1.05
C ASP A 46 -2.98 6.98 0.41
N LEU A 47 -3.80 6.95 -0.63
CA LEU A 47 -4.24 8.17 -1.35
C LEU A 47 -5.65 8.64 -0.97
N ASN A 48 -6.39 7.90 -0.13
CA ASN A 48 -7.78 8.21 0.26
C ASN A 48 -8.71 8.44 -0.96
N VAL A 49 -8.50 7.66 -2.02
CA VAL A 49 -9.30 7.71 -3.25
C VAL A 49 -10.48 6.76 -3.17
N ASP A 50 -11.65 7.24 -3.63
CA ASP A 50 -12.86 6.44 -3.73
C ASP A 50 -12.82 5.50 -4.95
N LEU A 51 -12.52 4.21 -4.72
CA LEU A 51 -12.51 3.17 -5.74
C LEU A 51 -13.85 2.98 -6.47
N ASN A 52 -14.96 3.44 -5.88
CA ASN A 52 -16.27 3.36 -6.51
C ASN A 52 -16.46 4.42 -7.62
N ARG A 53 -15.63 5.46 -7.63
CA ARG A 53 -15.60 6.49 -8.68
C ARG A 53 -14.46 6.26 -9.68
N VAL A 54 -13.44 5.52 -9.27
CA VAL A 54 -12.30 5.18 -10.14
C VAL A 54 -12.71 4.13 -11.17
N THR A 55 -12.57 4.50 -12.44
CA THR A 55 -12.68 3.59 -13.57
C THR A 55 -11.32 3.47 -14.28
N PRO A 56 -11.07 2.41 -15.07
CA PRO A 56 -9.83 2.33 -15.86
C PRO A 56 -9.68 3.49 -16.85
N GLU A 57 -10.78 4.14 -17.26
CA GLU A 57 -10.79 5.31 -18.14
C GLU A 57 -10.69 6.65 -17.37
N SER A 58 -10.76 6.61 -16.03
CA SER A 58 -10.61 7.79 -15.19
C SER A 58 -9.21 8.35 -15.31
N ARG A 59 -9.12 9.67 -15.50
CA ARG A 59 -7.85 10.40 -15.51
C ARG A 59 -7.26 10.50 -14.12
N LEU A 60 -5.97 10.21 -13.96
CA LEU A 60 -5.32 10.27 -12.64
C LEU A 60 -5.42 11.65 -12.02
N VAL A 61 -5.16 12.70 -12.79
CA VAL A 61 -5.17 14.07 -12.26
C VAL A 61 -6.58 14.64 -12.19
N ASP A 62 -7.35 14.49 -13.26
CA ASP A 62 -8.63 15.20 -13.44
C ASP A 62 -9.83 14.49 -12.77
N ASP A 63 -9.86 13.15 -12.80
CA ASP A 63 -11.00 12.38 -12.32
C ASP A 63 -10.73 11.74 -10.95
N VAL A 64 -9.50 11.25 -10.74
CA VAL A 64 -9.06 10.66 -9.47
C VAL A 64 -8.53 11.73 -8.50
N GLY A 65 -8.03 12.85 -9.01
CA GLY A 65 -7.51 13.94 -8.18
C GLY A 65 -6.13 13.65 -7.60
N LEU A 66 -5.28 12.91 -8.32
CA LEU A 66 -3.87 12.81 -7.95
C LEU A 66 -3.20 14.17 -8.14
N ASP A 67 -2.98 14.83 -7.01
CA ASP A 67 -2.09 15.98 -6.89
C ASP A 67 -0.61 15.55 -6.88
N SER A 68 0.30 16.52 -7.03
CA SER A 68 1.76 16.27 -7.01
C SER A 68 2.23 15.52 -5.76
N VAL A 69 1.61 15.78 -4.60
CA VAL A 69 1.88 15.06 -3.35
C VAL A 69 1.33 13.63 -3.39
N ALA A 70 0.12 13.45 -3.93
CA ALA A 70 -0.51 12.14 -4.05
C ALA A 70 0.27 11.23 -5.00
N PHE A 71 0.82 11.78 -6.09
CA PHE A 71 1.74 11.05 -6.97
C PHE A 71 3.02 10.61 -6.25
N ALA A 72 3.63 11.49 -5.47
CA ALA A 72 4.83 11.14 -4.70
C ALA A 72 4.55 10.00 -3.70
N ILE A 73 3.41 10.05 -3.00
CA ILE A 73 2.96 8.99 -2.09
C ILE A 73 2.65 7.71 -2.87
N GLY A 74 1.96 7.82 -4.00
CA GLY A 74 1.59 6.70 -4.85
C GLY A 74 2.81 5.95 -5.39
N MET A 75 3.84 6.64 -5.88
CA MET A 75 5.08 6.00 -6.33
C MET A 75 5.73 5.18 -5.22
N VAL A 76 5.90 5.78 -4.03
CA VAL A 76 6.51 5.10 -2.87
C VAL A 76 5.66 3.91 -2.42
N ALA A 77 4.34 4.05 -2.37
CA ALA A 77 3.43 2.97 -1.95
C ALA A 77 3.38 1.83 -2.98
N ILE A 78 3.43 2.15 -4.28
CA ILE A 78 3.52 1.16 -5.36
C ILE A 78 4.86 0.41 -5.28
N GLU A 79 5.97 1.11 -5.08
CA GLU A 79 7.28 0.50 -4.87
C GLU A 79 7.29 -0.42 -3.64
N ASP A 80 6.72 0.00 -2.53
CA ASP A 80 6.69 -0.76 -1.28
C ASP A 80 5.79 -2.02 -1.36
N ARG A 81 4.59 -1.87 -1.93
CA ARG A 81 3.58 -2.95 -1.97
C ARG A 81 3.77 -3.91 -3.13
N LEU A 82 4.14 -3.40 -4.30
CA LEU A 82 4.25 -4.17 -5.54
C LEU A 82 5.70 -4.45 -5.93
N GLY A 83 6.67 -3.75 -5.34
CA GLY A 83 8.07 -3.84 -5.76
C GLY A 83 8.33 -3.16 -7.10
N VAL A 84 7.44 -2.26 -7.55
CA VAL A 84 7.50 -1.64 -8.88
C VAL A 84 7.92 -0.19 -8.77
N ALA A 85 9.12 0.13 -9.28
CA ALA A 85 9.61 1.50 -9.41
C ALA A 85 9.00 2.17 -10.64
N LEU A 86 8.20 3.20 -10.40
CA LEU A 86 7.68 4.11 -11.43
C LEU A 86 8.47 5.41 -11.39
N SER A 87 8.94 5.85 -12.54
CA SER A 87 9.55 7.17 -12.69
C SER A 87 8.50 8.24 -12.93
N GLU A 88 8.84 9.51 -12.68
CA GLU A 88 7.99 10.64 -13.02
C GLU A 88 7.55 10.60 -14.50
N GLU A 89 8.46 10.21 -15.41
CA GLU A 89 8.15 10.01 -16.83
C GLU A 89 7.06 8.95 -17.08
N ASP A 90 7.08 7.81 -16.38
CA ASP A 90 6.05 6.77 -16.51
C ASP A 90 4.69 7.35 -16.10
N LEU A 91 4.65 8.06 -14.96
CA LEU A 91 3.44 8.76 -14.49
C LEU A 91 2.95 9.84 -15.47
N LEU A 92 3.86 10.63 -16.04
CA LEU A 92 3.52 11.67 -17.02
C LEU A 92 3.04 11.06 -18.35
N THR A 93 3.47 9.85 -18.70
CA THR A 93 2.92 9.11 -19.84
C THR A 93 1.57 8.44 -19.52
N CYS A 94 1.30 8.15 -18.25
CA CYS A 94 0.05 7.57 -17.78
C CYS A 94 -1.04 8.64 -17.61
N ASP A 95 -1.97 8.75 -18.57
CA ASP A 95 -3.10 9.71 -18.47
C ASP A 95 -4.26 9.15 -17.62
N THR A 96 -4.47 7.83 -17.66
CA THR A 96 -5.62 7.14 -17.05
C THR A 96 -5.20 6.04 -16.08
N VAL A 97 -6.06 5.69 -15.12
CA VAL A 97 -5.77 4.64 -14.12
C VAL A 97 -5.48 3.29 -14.79
N GLY A 98 -6.13 2.99 -15.91
CA GLY A 98 -5.82 1.80 -16.70
C GLY A 98 -4.42 1.83 -17.29
N ASP A 99 -3.93 3.00 -17.69
CA ASP A 99 -2.56 3.17 -18.18
C ASP A 99 -1.55 2.97 -17.04
N LEU A 100 -1.82 3.55 -15.86
CA LEU A 100 -1.01 3.32 -14.66
C LEU A 100 -0.98 1.83 -14.28
N GLU A 101 -2.12 1.15 -14.26
CA GLU A 101 -2.19 -0.28 -13.97
C GLU A 101 -1.38 -1.09 -15.00
N ALA A 102 -1.51 -0.77 -16.30
CA ALA A 102 -0.78 -1.43 -17.36
C ALA A 102 0.74 -1.19 -17.26
N ALA A 103 1.16 0.03 -16.92
CA ALA A 103 2.55 0.39 -16.70
C ALA A 103 3.14 -0.40 -15.52
N ILE A 104 2.42 -0.46 -14.40
CA ILE A 104 2.81 -1.27 -13.25
C ILE A 104 2.92 -2.74 -13.65
N ARG A 105 1.94 -3.27 -14.39
CA ARG A 105 1.96 -4.68 -14.83
C ARG A 105 3.08 -5.00 -15.80
N ALA A 106 3.48 -4.04 -16.64
CA ALA A 106 4.61 -4.18 -17.55
C ALA A 106 5.96 -4.15 -16.80
N LYS A 107 6.03 -3.43 -15.68
CA LYS A 107 7.24 -3.28 -14.85
C LYS A 107 7.32 -4.31 -13.71
N ALA A 108 6.19 -4.87 -13.28
CA ALA A 108 6.12 -5.87 -12.22
C ALA A 108 6.91 -7.12 -12.60
N PRO A 109 7.78 -7.64 -11.70
CA PRO A 109 8.44 -8.91 -11.94
C PRO A 109 7.37 -10.00 -11.96
N ALA A 110 7.09 -10.54 -13.14
CA ALA A 110 6.14 -11.64 -13.33
C ALA A 110 6.63 -12.98 -12.76
N ASP A 111 7.74 -12.99 -12.00
CA ASP A 111 8.48 -14.19 -11.59
C ASP A 111 9.05 -14.01 -10.17
N ALA A 112 8.38 -14.59 -9.18
CA ALA A 112 8.94 -15.10 -7.92
C ALA A 112 7.98 -16.10 -7.27
#